data_AF-A0A1B9KNM1-F1
#
_entry.id   AF-A0A1B9KNM1-F1
#
_cell.length_a   1.000
_cell.length_b   1.000
_cell.length_c   1.000
_cell.angle_alpha   90.00
_cell.angle_beta   90.00
_cell.angle_gamma   90.00
#
_symmetry.space_group_name_H-M   'P 1'
#
loop_
_entity.id
_entity.type
_entity.pdbx_description
1 polymer ?
#
loop_
_entity_poly.entity_id
_entity_poly.type
_entity_poly.pdbx_seq_one_letter_code
_entity_poly.pdbx_strand_id
1 'polypeptide(L)'
;MNLIMEKQLKIHQKASLTNLYFNRFLAIRYSTALFLFLNLYWLVFLLGSLSFMAILPAIIFILGTLTSFEQIKLYRQHQNRLPFAKLFYQTIFISYCMVTITVYSSLFHLFFPFLKVAPTTLSTIFALLLGCLTISLLMLYKLKKIECNKDKHYQRILAYQAIIN
;
A
#
# COMPACT_ATOMS: atom_id res chain seq x y z
N MET A 1 -23.72 -23.54 34.89
CA MET A 1 -22.61 -22.97 34.10
C MET A 1 -23.22 -22.03 33.07
N ASN A 2 -22.96 -20.73 33.20
CA ASN A 2 -23.87 -19.65 32.81
C ASN A 2 -24.04 -19.41 31.30
N LEU A 3 -25.29 -19.32 30.84
CA LEU A 3 -25.69 -18.90 29.49
C LEU A 3 -25.11 -17.52 29.09
N ILE A 4 -24.82 -16.68 30.08
CA ILE A 4 -24.11 -15.40 29.93
C ILE A 4 -22.66 -15.63 29.48
N MET A 5 -21.97 -16.62 30.06
CA MET A 5 -20.59 -16.95 29.74
C MET A 5 -20.45 -17.50 28.31
N GLU A 6 -21.41 -18.30 27.84
CA GLU A 6 -21.45 -18.76 26.45
C GLU A 6 -21.69 -17.61 25.45
N LYS A 7 -22.57 -16.66 25.78
CA LYS A 7 -22.77 -15.45 24.96
C LYS A 7 -21.49 -14.61 24.87
N GLN A 8 -20.80 -14.40 25.99
CA GLN A 8 -19.54 -13.66 26.02
C GLN A 8 -18.46 -14.37 25.19
N LEU A 9 -18.35 -15.71 25.30
CA LEU A 9 -17.41 -16.51 24.51
C LEU A 9 -17.67 -16.36 22.99
N LYS A 10 -18.94 -16.44 22.57
CA LYS A 10 -19.31 -16.26 21.15
C LYS A 10 -19.03 -14.85 20.64
N ILE A 11 -19.20 -13.82 21.48
CA ILE A 11 -18.85 -12.44 21.14
C ILE A 11 -17.32 -12.30 20.98
N HIS A 12 -16.54 -12.85 21.91
CA HIS A 12 -15.08 -12.84 21.82
C HIS A 12 -14.56 -13.61 20.61
N GLN A 13 -15.14 -14.77 20.28
CA GLN A 13 -14.79 -15.57 19.10
C GLN A 13 -15.11 -14.81 17.80
N LYS A 14 -16.29 -14.18 17.70
CA LYS A 14 -16.64 -13.34 16.54
C LYS A 14 -15.70 -12.13 16.40
N ALA A 15 -15.37 -11.47 17.51
CA ALA A 15 -14.43 -10.35 17.51
C ALA A 15 -13.00 -10.79 17.15
N SER A 16 -12.57 -11.97 17.58
CA SER A 16 -11.26 -12.54 17.20
C SER A 16 -11.21 -12.86 15.70
N LEU A 17 -12.28 -13.46 15.16
CA LEU A 17 -12.39 -13.79 13.74
C LEU A 17 -12.34 -12.54 12.86
N THR A 18 -13.08 -11.48 13.20
CA THR A 18 -13.03 -10.20 12.46
C THR A 18 -11.65 -9.56 12.53
N ASN A 19 -10.97 -9.66 13.68
CA ASN A 19 -9.62 -9.14 13.85
C ASN A 19 -8.59 -9.91 13.00
N LEU A 20 -8.75 -11.23 12.85
CA LEU A 20 -7.91 -12.04 11.95
C LEU A 20 -8.11 -11.66 10.47
N TYR A 21 -9.36 -11.44 10.04
CA TYR A 21 -9.65 -10.95 8.69
C TYR A 21 -9.05 -9.55 8.45
N PHE A 22 -9.06 -8.68 9.45
CA PHE A 22 -8.44 -7.35 9.38
C PHE A 22 -6.93 -7.41 9.26
N ASN A 23 -6.29 -8.29 10.04
CA ASN A 23 -4.84 -8.44 10.06
C ASN A 23 -4.29 -8.87 8.69
N ARG A 24 -5.11 -9.52 7.85
CA ARG A 24 -4.81 -9.86 6.45
C ARG A 24 -4.42 -8.63 5.60
N PHE A 25 -5.05 -7.47 5.85
CA PHE A 25 -4.86 -6.23 5.11
C PHE A 25 -3.90 -5.25 5.77
N LEU A 26 -3.35 -5.60 6.94
CA LEU A 26 -2.51 -4.71 7.74
C LEU A 26 -1.28 -4.22 6.96
N ALA A 27 -0.59 -5.14 6.27
CA ALA A 27 0.56 -4.82 5.45
C ALA A 27 0.22 -3.84 4.31
N ILE A 28 -0.93 -4.03 3.65
CA ILE A 28 -1.38 -3.16 2.56
C ILE A 28 -1.63 -1.75 3.09
N ARG A 29 -2.23 -1.63 4.28
CA ARG A 29 -2.47 -0.33 4.91
C ARG A 29 -1.19 0.41 5.23
N TYR A 30 -0.26 -0.23 5.94
CA TYR A 30 1.00 0.41 6.31
C TYR A 30 1.86 0.76 5.09
N SER A 31 1.90 -0.11 4.08
CA SER A 31 2.58 0.21 2.82
C SER A 31 1.91 1.37 2.08
N THR A 32 0.58 1.46 2.08
CA THR A 32 -0.14 2.59 1.48
C THR A 32 0.24 3.90 2.18
N ALA A 33 0.22 3.91 3.52
CA ALA A 33 0.61 5.09 4.30
C ALA A 33 2.08 5.49 4.06
N LEU A 34 3.00 4.51 4.04
CA LEU A 34 4.42 4.75 3.73
C LEU A 34 4.58 5.44 2.38
N PHE A 35 3.95 4.91 1.33
CA PHE A 35 4.02 5.51 0.00
C PHE A 35 3.36 6.88 -0.06
N LEU A 36 2.26 7.09 0.65
CA LEU A 36 1.59 8.39 0.71
C LEU A 36 2.51 9.45 1.34
N PHE A 37 3.19 9.14 2.44
CA PHE A 37 4.16 10.04 3.05
C PHE A 37 5.40 10.27 2.18
N LEU A 38 5.91 9.22 1.52
CA LEU A 38 7.06 9.35 0.63
C LEU A 38 6.75 10.24 -0.59
N ASN A 39 5.57 10.07 -1.19
CA ASN A 39 5.10 10.91 -2.29
C ASN A 39 4.79 12.33 -1.83
N LEU A 40 4.23 12.49 -0.62
CA LEU A 40 4.00 13.82 -0.03
C LEU A 40 5.31 14.57 0.21
N TYR A 41 6.34 13.89 0.73
CA TYR A 41 7.67 14.46 0.88
C TYR A 41 8.20 14.94 -0.47
N TRP A 42 8.14 14.07 -1.49
CA TRP A 42 8.60 14.43 -2.83
C TRP A 42 7.80 15.59 -3.46
N LEU A 43 6.47 15.63 -3.23
CA LEU A 43 5.60 16.72 -3.66
C LEU A 43 6.03 18.06 -3.07
N VAL A 44 6.32 18.12 -1.77
CA VAL A 44 6.73 19.37 -1.09
C VAL A 44 8.02 19.93 -1.70
N PHE A 45 9.00 19.08 -2.00
CA PHE A 45 10.24 19.52 -2.66
C PHE A 45 10.04 19.96 -4.12
N LEU A 46 9.13 19.30 -4.86
CA LEU A 46 8.78 19.70 -6.22
C LEU A 46 8.02 21.04 -6.27
N LEU A 47 7.13 21.28 -5.31
CA LEU A 47 6.44 22.56 -5.16
C LEU A 47 7.43 23.68 -4.80
N GLY A 48 8.37 23.42 -3.89
CA GLY A 48 9.41 24.38 -3.53
C GLY A 48 10.37 24.73 -4.67
N SER A 49 10.48 23.87 -5.67
CA SER A 49 11.28 24.08 -6.89
C SER A 49 10.44 24.55 -8.09
N LEU A 50 9.15 24.84 -7.89
CA LEU A 50 8.19 25.29 -8.92
C LEU A 50 8.14 24.37 -10.16
N SER A 51 8.41 23.07 -9.99
CA SER A 51 8.40 22.11 -11.09
C SER A 51 6.98 21.64 -11.40
N PHE A 52 6.63 21.62 -12.69
CA PHE A 52 5.35 21.09 -13.17
C PHE A 52 5.17 19.59 -12.85
N MET A 53 6.28 18.86 -12.60
CA MET A 53 6.24 17.44 -12.24
C MET A 53 5.62 17.17 -10.87
N ALA A 54 5.32 18.19 -10.08
CA ALA A 54 4.53 18.08 -8.84
C ALA A 54 3.14 17.45 -9.05
N ILE A 55 2.58 17.51 -10.26
CA ILE A 55 1.28 16.91 -10.59
C ILE A 55 1.29 15.39 -10.37
N LEU A 56 2.41 14.72 -10.67
CA LEU A 56 2.52 13.27 -10.57
C LEU A 56 2.35 12.76 -9.12
N PRO A 57 3.14 13.23 -8.13
CA PRO A 57 2.93 12.83 -6.74
C PRO A 57 1.60 13.35 -6.16
N ALA A 58 1.04 14.45 -6.68
CA ALA A 58 -0.29 14.92 -6.29
C ALA A 58 -1.41 13.94 -6.71
N ILE A 59 -1.37 13.41 -7.93
CA ILE A 59 -2.32 12.37 -8.39
C ILE A 59 -2.19 11.12 -7.52
N ILE A 60 -0.95 10.69 -7.23
CA ILE A 60 -0.70 9.52 -6.37
C ILE A 60 -1.26 9.75 -4.97
N PHE A 61 -1.11 10.96 -4.43
CA PHE A 61 -1.68 11.32 -3.12
C PHE A 61 -3.21 11.18 -3.11
N ILE A 62 -3.91 11.70 -4.12
CA ILE A 62 -5.38 11.57 -4.25
C ILE A 62 -5.79 10.09 -4.36
N LEU A 63 -5.08 9.28 -5.13
CA LEU A 63 -5.34 7.84 -5.22
C LEU A 63 -5.09 7.12 -3.89
N GLY A 64 -4.08 7.56 -3.12
CA GLY A 64 -3.77 7.03 -1.80
C GLY A 64 -4.84 7.32 -0.76
N THR A 65 -5.43 8.52 -0.79
CA THR A 65 -6.55 8.85 0.10
C THR A 65 -7.81 8.05 -0.26
N LEU A 66 -8.13 7.92 -1.55
CA LEU A 66 -9.22 7.06 -2.03
C LEU A 66 -9.05 5.59 -1.59
N THR A 67 -7.83 5.07 -1.71
CA THR A 67 -7.49 3.72 -1.25
C THR A 67 -7.68 3.56 0.26
N SER A 68 -7.34 4.60 1.04
CA SER A 68 -7.54 4.60 2.49
C SER A 68 -9.03 4.58 2.86
N PHE A 69 -9.87 5.35 2.14
CA PHE A 69 -11.32 5.27 2.29
C PHE A 69 -11.88 3.90 1.93
N GLU A 70 -11.39 3.28 0.85
CA GLU A 70 -11.76 1.92 0.45
C GLU A 70 -11.42 0.90 1.54
N GLN A 71 -10.23 1.00 2.15
CA GLN A 71 -9.81 0.13 3.25
C GLN A 71 -10.66 0.31 4.53
N ILE A 72 -11.12 1.54 4.82
CA ILE A 72 -12.04 1.80 5.92
C ILE A 72 -13.43 1.21 5.62
N LYS A 73 -13.91 1.31 4.38
CA LYS A 73 -15.18 0.71 3.97
C LYS A 73 -15.15 -0.81 4.03
N LEU A 74 -14.01 -1.42 3.65
CA LEU A 74 -13.75 -2.85 3.78
C LEU A 74 -13.87 -3.35 5.22
N TYR A 75 -13.52 -2.54 6.21
CA TYR A 75 -13.72 -2.88 7.63
C TYR A 75 -15.18 -3.15 7.98
N ARG A 76 -16.13 -2.49 7.29
CA ARG A 76 -17.57 -2.60 7.53
C ARG A 76 -18.25 -3.67 6.68
N GLN A 77 -17.77 -3.89 5.45
CA GLN A 77 -18.34 -4.86 4.51
C GLN A 77 -17.21 -5.75 4.02
N HIS A 78 -17.21 -7.04 4.40
CA HIS A 78 -16.17 -8.03 4.11
C HIS A 78 -16.06 -8.33 2.60
N GLN A 79 -15.59 -7.36 1.83
CA GLN A 79 -15.46 -7.45 0.37
C GLN A 79 -14.05 -7.85 -0.02
N ASN A 80 -13.92 -8.89 -0.82
CA ASN A 80 -12.60 -9.46 -1.11
C ASN A 80 -11.86 -8.75 -2.27
N ARG A 81 -12.43 -7.68 -2.83
CA ARG A 81 -11.90 -6.94 -3.98
C ARG A 81 -11.63 -5.49 -3.59
N LEU A 82 -10.41 -5.03 -3.85
CA LEU A 82 -9.97 -3.64 -3.66
C LEU A 82 -9.50 -3.05 -4.98
N PRO A 83 -10.42 -2.63 -5.87
CA PRO A 83 -10.06 -2.00 -7.14
C PRO A 83 -9.21 -0.74 -6.98
N PHE A 84 -9.49 0.14 -5.99
CA PHE A 84 -8.71 1.38 -5.84
C PHE A 84 -7.30 1.10 -5.32
N ALA A 85 -7.14 0.19 -4.36
CA ALA A 85 -5.80 -0.23 -3.91
C ALA A 85 -4.97 -0.81 -5.06
N LYS A 86 -5.58 -1.60 -5.95
CA LYS A 86 -4.89 -2.15 -7.12
C LYS A 86 -4.41 -1.04 -8.06
N LEU A 87 -5.30 -0.09 -8.38
CA LEU A 87 -4.97 1.07 -9.23
C LEU A 87 -3.86 1.93 -8.62
N PHE A 88 -3.90 2.15 -7.30
CA PHE A 88 -2.87 2.91 -6.58
C PHE A 88 -1.48 2.26 -6.71
N TYR A 89 -1.36 0.97 -6.38
CA TYR A 89 -0.07 0.27 -6.49
C TYR A 89 0.41 0.12 -7.95
N GLN A 90 -0.50 -0.04 -8.91
CA GLN A 90 -0.15 -0.04 -10.33
C GLN A 90 0.39 1.34 -10.77
N THR A 91 -0.27 2.42 -10.37
CA THR A 91 0.15 3.78 -10.70
C THR A 91 1.51 4.11 -10.10
N ILE A 92 1.75 3.72 -8.84
CA ILE A 92 3.07 3.85 -8.19
C ILE A 92 4.14 3.05 -8.90
N PHE A 93 3.84 1.80 -9.28
CA PHE A 93 4.82 0.95 -9.96
C PHE A 93 5.24 1.57 -11.29
N ILE A 94 4.26 2.00 -12.11
CA ILE A 94 4.52 2.62 -13.41
C ILE A 94 5.29 3.94 -13.23
N SER A 95 4.88 4.78 -12.29
CA SER A 95 5.54 6.07 -12.07
C SER A 95 6.98 5.91 -11.62
N TYR A 96 7.25 5.01 -10.66
CA TYR A 96 8.60 4.76 -10.20
C TYR A 96 9.47 4.04 -11.24
N CYS A 97 8.90 3.19 -12.09
CA CYS A 97 9.61 2.65 -13.25
C CYS A 97 10.05 3.76 -14.20
N MET A 98 9.13 4.68 -14.54
CA MET A 98 9.43 5.82 -15.40
C MET A 98 10.52 6.72 -14.79
N VAL A 99 10.40 7.07 -13.50
CA VAL A 99 11.40 7.89 -12.81
C VAL A 99 12.76 7.20 -12.77
N THR A 100 12.80 5.88 -12.52
CA THR A 100 14.05 5.08 -12.48
C THR A 100 14.81 5.15 -13.81
N ILE A 101 14.12 5.07 -14.95
CA ILE A 101 14.74 5.16 -16.28
C ILE A 101 15.36 6.55 -16.50
N THR A 102 14.74 7.59 -15.95
CA THR A 102 15.22 8.97 -16.12
C THR A 102 16.41 9.34 -15.24
N VAL A 103 16.79 8.51 -14.25
CA VAL A 103 17.86 8.83 -13.28
C VAL A 103 19.20 9.13 -13.94
N TYR A 104 19.57 8.36 -14.96
CA TYR A 104 20.85 8.53 -15.68
C TYR A 104 20.74 9.41 -16.93
N SER A 105 19.58 10.04 -17.15
CA SER A 105 19.32 10.90 -18.31
C SER A 105 19.34 12.38 -17.93
N SER A 106 19.37 13.27 -18.93
CA SER A 106 19.21 14.72 -18.74
C SER A 106 17.87 15.09 -18.09
N LEU A 107 16.89 14.19 -18.15
CA LEU A 107 15.57 14.33 -17.53
C LEU A 107 15.59 14.21 -15.99
N PHE A 108 16.72 13.87 -15.36
CA PHE A 108 16.83 13.80 -13.90
C PHE A 108 16.42 15.11 -13.22
N HIS A 109 16.85 16.26 -13.76
CA HIS A 109 16.55 17.58 -13.20
C HIS A 109 15.06 17.92 -13.23
N LEU A 110 14.27 17.26 -14.08
CA LEU A 110 12.83 17.49 -14.19
C LEU A 110 12.07 16.85 -13.00
N PHE A 111 12.54 15.70 -12.51
CA PHE A 111 11.97 14.97 -11.36
C PHE A 111 12.65 15.33 -10.03
N PHE A 112 13.92 15.73 -10.06
CA PHE A 112 14.70 16.09 -8.88
C PHE A 112 15.48 17.41 -9.09
N PRO A 113 14.80 18.53 -9.39
CA PRO A 113 15.46 19.83 -9.61
C PRO A 113 16.22 20.35 -8.38
N PHE A 114 15.87 19.86 -7.19
CA PHE A 114 16.45 20.22 -5.91
C PHE A 114 17.71 19.42 -5.55
N LEU A 115 18.10 18.41 -6.34
CA LEU A 115 19.27 17.57 -6.09
C LEU A 115 20.39 17.89 -7.08
N LYS A 116 21.63 17.92 -6.56
CA LYS A 116 22.82 18.01 -7.40
C LYS A 116 23.06 16.67 -8.10
N VAL A 117 23.42 16.74 -9.38
CA VAL A 117 23.84 15.56 -10.14
C VAL A 117 25.26 15.18 -9.71
N ALA A 118 25.34 14.19 -8.82
CA ALA A 118 26.58 13.57 -8.38
C ALA A 118 26.43 12.03 -8.43
N PRO A 119 27.48 11.26 -8.78
CA PRO A 119 27.39 9.80 -8.89
C PRO A 119 26.88 9.11 -7.62
N THR A 120 27.25 9.63 -6.45
CA THR A 120 26.78 9.16 -5.15
C THR A 120 25.28 9.39 -4.98
N THR A 121 24.80 10.59 -5.26
CA THR A 121 23.37 10.96 -5.20
C THR A 121 22.52 10.13 -6.14
N LEU A 122 22.96 9.95 -7.39
CA LEU A 122 22.25 9.13 -8.38
C LEU A 122 22.13 7.68 -7.92
N SER A 123 23.22 7.09 -7.41
CA SER A 123 23.22 5.71 -6.92
C SER A 123 22.30 5.53 -5.70
N THR A 124 22.27 6.49 -4.78
CA THR A 124 21.36 6.46 -3.63
C THR A 124 19.89 6.55 -4.05
N ILE A 125 19.54 7.45 -4.97
CA ILE A 125 18.17 7.57 -5.49
C ILE A 125 17.77 6.31 -6.23
N PHE A 126 18.66 5.77 -7.07
CA PHE A 126 18.41 4.54 -7.80
C PHE A 126 18.14 3.35 -6.85
N ALA A 127 18.95 3.19 -5.81
CA ALA A 127 18.73 2.17 -4.78
C ALA A 127 17.39 2.36 -4.03
N LEU A 128 17.03 3.61 -3.69
CA LEU A 128 15.77 3.93 -3.05
C LEU A 128 14.56 3.60 -3.96
N LEU A 129 14.63 3.95 -5.24
CA LEU A 129 13.59 3.67 -6.22
C LEU A 129 13.42 2.17 -6.44
N LEU A 130 14.53 1.40 -6.51
CA LEU A 130 14.47 -0.06 -6.55
C LEU A 130 13.78 -0.64 -5.31
N GLY A 131 14.10 -0.14 -4.11
CA GLY A 131 13.41 -0.51 -2.88
C GLY A 131 11.90 -0.26 -2.97
N CYS A 132 11.51 0.91 -3.47
CA CYS A 132 10.09 1.25 -3.67
C CYS A 132 9.40 0.34 -4.70
N LEU A 133 10.07 0.04 -5.82
CA LEU A 133 9.56 -0.87 -6.85
C LEU A 133 9.34 -2.27 -6.30
N THR A 134 10.31 -2.82 -5.56
CA THR A 134 10.18 -4.16 -4.96
C THR A 134 9.00 -4.24 -3.99
N ILE A 135 8.84 -3.24 -3.11
CA ILE A 135 7.71 -3.20 -2.17
C ILE A 135 6.37 -3.11 -2.93
N SER A 136 6.27 -2.25 -3.95
CA SER A 136 5.03 -2.12 -4.73
C SER A 136 4.64 -3.41 -5.47
N LEU A 137 5.62 -4.14 -6.01
CA LEU A 137 5.40 -5.44 -6.66
C LEU A 137 4.96 -6.50 -5.64
N LEU A 138 5.59 -6.56 -4.46
CA LEU A 138 5.17 -7.45 -3.38
C LEU A 138 3.74 -7.19 -2.93
N MET A 139 3.33 -5.91 -2.84
CA MET A 139 1.95 -5.55 -2.48
C MET A 139 0.95 -5.91 -3.58
N LEU A 140 1.28 -5.73 -4.86
CA LEU A 140 0.45 -6.20 -5.98
C LEU A 140 0.27 -7.72 -5.96
N TYR A 141 1.35 -8.47 -5.74
CA TYR A 141 1.29 -9.93 -5.60
C TYR A 141 0.40 -10.35 -4.42
N LYS A 142 0.56 -9.68 -3.26
CA LYS A 142 -0.26 -9.94 -2.07
C LYS A 142 -1.73 -9.62 -2.32
N LEU A 143 -2.04 -8.52 -3.00
CA LEU A 143 -3.40 -8.12 -3.35
C LEU A 143 -4.07 -9.15 -4.28
N LYS A 144 -3.36 -9.63 -5.30
CA LYS A 144 -3.84 -10.69 -6.20
C LYS A 144 -4.09 -12.01 -5.45
N LYS A 145 -3.21 -12.35 -4.50
CA LYS A 145 -3.36 -13.57 -3.68
C LYS A 145 -4.57 -13.50 -2.74
N ILE A 146 -4.84 -12.31 -2.19
CA ILE A 146 -6.02 -12.03 -1.37
C ILE A 146 -7.30 -12.10 -2.21
N GLU A 147 -7.30 -11.48 -3.39
CA GLU A 147 -8.44 -11.51 -4.32
C GLU A 147 -8.84 -12.95 -4.68
N CYS A 148 -7.85 -13.81 -4.93
CA CYS A 148 -8.07 -15.23 -5.22
C CYS A 148 -8.29 -16.14 -3.99
N ASN A 149 -8.31 -15.61 -2.76
CA ASN A 149 -8.40 -16.39 -1.52
C ASN A 149 -7.34 -17.48 -1.36
N LYS A 150 -6.15 -17.30 -1.95
CA LYS A 150 -5.05 -18.27 -1.91
C LYS A 150 -3.99 -17.93 -0.85
N ASP A 151 -4.25 -16.96 0.02
CA ASP A 151 -3.29 -16.53 1.04
C ASP A 151 -3.26 -17.47 2.25
N LYS A 152 -2.06 -17.61 2.84
CA LYS A 152 -1.85 -18.41 4.06
C LYS A 152 -2.71 -17.93 5.22
N HIS A 153 -3.07 -16.64 5.27
CA HIS A 153 -3.92 -16.10 6.34
C HIS A 153 -5.36 -16.58 6.19
N TYR A 154 -5.91 -16.62 4.97
CA TYR A 154 -7.23 -17.19 4.72
C TYR A 154 -7.33 -18.67 5.11
N GLN A 155 -6.30 -19.48 4.82
CA GLN A 155 -6.25 -20.88 5.27
C GLN A 155 -6.24 -21.02 6.79
N ARG A 156 -5.51 -20.14 7.51
CA ARG A 156 -5.54 -20.11 8.98
C ARG A 156 -6.91 -19.73 9.53
N ILE A 157 -7.61 -18.80 8.88
CA ILE A 157 -8.95 -18.39 9.28
C ILE A 157 -9.95 -19.53 9.08
N LEU A 158 -9.88 -20.25 7.95
CA LEU A 158 -10.70 -21.45 7.72
C LEU A 158 -10.44 -22.55 8.76
N ALA A 159 -9.17 -22.79 9.13
CA ALA A 159 -8.83 -23.74 10.18
C ALA A 159 -9.39 -23.32 11.54
N TYR A 160 -9.32 -22.03 11.89
CA TYR A 160 -9.95 -21.49 13.10
C TYR A 160 -11.47 -21.63 13.07
N GLN A 161 -12.09 -21.40 11.92
CA GLN A 161 -13.54 -21.51 11.74
C GLN A 161 -14.02 -22.96 11.86
N ALA A 162 -13.23 -23.93 11.41
CA ALA A 162 -13.50 -25.36 11.55
C ALA A 162 -13.36 -25.88 12.99
N ILE A 163 -12.67 -25.16 13.88
CA ILE A 163 -12.53 -25.51 15.31
C ILE A 163 -13.68 -24.90 16.14
N ILE A 164 -14.28 -23.80 15.66
CA ILE A 164 -15.34 -23.07 16.35
C ILE A 164 -16.76 -23.60 15.99
N ASN A 165 -16.93 -24.15 14.79
CA ASN A 165 -18.16 -24.84 14.36
C ASN A 165 -18.17 -26.29 14.88
#